data_AF-A0A9P7W5W0-F1
#
_entry.id   AF-A0A9P7W5W0-F1
#
_cell.length_a   1.000
_cell.length_b   1.000
_cell.length_c   1.000
_cell.angle_alpha   90.00
_cell.angle_beta   90.00
_cell.angle_gamma   90.00
#
_symmetry.space_group_name_H-M   'P 1'
#
loop_
_entity.id
_entity.type
_entity.pdbx_description
1 polymer ?
#
loop_
_entity_poly.entity_id
_entity_poly.type
_entity_poly.pdbx_seq_one_letter_code
_entity_poly.pdbx_strand_id
1 'polypeptide(L)'
;MDVVQAAASALSASRKIESVDSSLKHVLEAVKLLDLPSPSLNVIEKIGSCLRKPLLPLYQHCTNLALRFCSATLICISVKKVQPALLVQANSLVAAWQATQTALLSGVLDFIERNPTSCSFLGLFAQHLTVHR
;
A
#
# COMPACT_ATOMS: atom_id res chain seq x y z
N MET A 1 -2.36 -4.84 -11.41
CA MET A 1 -1.61 -3.59 -11.41
C MET A 1 -2.50 -2.42 -11.77
N ASP A 2 -3.43 -2.58 -12.72
CA ASP A 2 -4.36 -1.51 -13.14
C ASP A 2 -5.10 -0.80 -12.00
N VAL A 3 -5.61 -1.55 -11.01
CA VAL A 3 -6.31 -0.96 -9.85
C VAL A 3 -5.36 -0.18 -8.93
N VAL A 4 -4.13 -0.65 -8.73
CA VAL A 4 -3.10 0.03 -7.92
C VAL A 4 -2.63 1.29 -8.64
N GLN A 5 -2.42 1.21 -9.95
CA GLN A 5 -2.05 2.33 -10.81
C GLN A 5 -3.15 3.40 -10.82
N ALA A 6 -4.41 3.00 -10.96
CA ALA A 6 -5.56 3.91 -10.91
C ALA A 6 -5.67 4.62 -9.54
N ALA A 7 -5.47 3.89 -8.44
CA ALA A 7 -5.49 4.49 -7.10
C ALA A 7 -4.32 5.47 -6.89
N ALA A 8 -3.12 5.15 -7.38
CA ALA A 8 -1.97 6.05 -7.35
C ALA A 8 -2.18 7.29 -8.22
N SER A 9 -2.80 7.14 -9.40
CA SER A 9 -3.19 8.26 -10.27
C SER A 9 -4.20 9.17 -9.58
N ALA A 10 -5.21 8.62 -8.90
CA ALA A 10 -6.18 9.39 -8.14
C ALA A 10 -5.54 10.18 -6.99
N LEU A 11 -4.60 9.57 -6.26
CA LEU A 11 -3.78 10.26 -5.25
C LEU A 11 -2.98 11.41 -5.88
N SER A 12 -2.35 11.17 -7.03
CA SER A 12 -1.55 12.19 -7.72
C SER A 12 -2.38 13.33 -8.29
N ALA A 13 -3.63 13.07 -8.67
CA ALA A 13 -4.56 14.10 -9.16
C ALA A 13 -5.09 14.99 -8.02
N SER A 14 -5.03 14.51 -6.78
CA SER A 14 -5.37 15.28 -5.58
C SER A 14 -4.27 16.25 -5.13
N ARG A 15 -3.29 16.54 -6.02
CA ARG A 15 -2.07 17.36 -5.84
C ARG A 15 -2.26 18.81 -5.36
N LYS A 16 -3.43 19.21 -4.89
CA LYS A 16 -3.70 20.57 -4.37
C LYS A 16 -2.89 20.93 -3.12
N ILE A 17 -1.98 20.07 -2.65
CA ILE A 17 -1.26 20.23 -1.39
C ILE A 17 0.23 19.97 -1.66
N GLU A 18 1.03 21.04 -1.68
CA GLU A 18 2.48 21.01 -1.89
C GLU A 18 3.21 20.18 -0.82
N SER A 19 2.61 20.03 0.38
CA SER A 19 3.20 19.28 1.51
C SER A 19 3.31 17.77 1.31
N VAL A 20 2.62 17.18 0.33
CA VAL A 20 2.61 15.71 0.11
C VAL A 20 3.37 15.25 -1.13
N ASP A 21 4.06 16.14 -1.85
CA ASP A 21 4.73 15.79 -3.13
C ASP A 21 5.82 14.72 -2.95
N SER A 22 6.60 14.78 -1.86
CA SER A 22 7.60 13.76 -1.52
C SER A 22 6.96 12.39 -1.23
N SER A 23 5.83 12.39 -0.52
CA SER A 23 5.06 11.19 -0.20
C SER A 23 4.48 10.54 -1.47
N LEU A 24 3.95 11.36 -2.38
CA LEU A 24 3.45 10.90 -3.68
C LEU A 24 4.57 10.30 -4.54
N LYS A 25 5.77 10.89 -4.55
CA LYS A 25 6.93 10.33 -5.28
C LYS A 25 7.27 8.92 -4.80
N HIS A 26 7.30 8.70 -3.49
CA HIS A 26 7.56 7.37 -2.92
C HIS A 26 6.45 6.36 -3.25
N VAL A 27 5.18 6.77 -3.24
CA VAL A 27 4.06 5.92 -3.64
C VAL A 27 4.17 5.53 -5.12
N LEU A 28 4.46 6.49 -6.00
CA LEU A 28 4.62 6.23 -7.43
C LEU A 28 5.85 5.35 -7.71
N GLU A 29 6.93 5.52 -6.95
CA GLU A 29 8.09 4.62 -7.00
C GLU A 29 7.71 3.21 -6.56
N ALA A 30 6.99 3.05 -5.45
CA ALA A 30 6.51 1.74 -4.99
C ALA A 30 5.64 1.04 -6.04
N VAL A 31 4.76 1.77 -6.74
CA VAL A 31 3.93 1.22 -7.82
C VAL A 31 4.79 0.70 -8.97
N LYS A 32 5.81 1.46 -9.38
CA LYS A 32 6.76 1.01 -10.43
C LYS A 32 7.53 -0.23 -10.01
N LEU A 33 7.99 -0.28 -8.76
CA LEU A 33 8.72 -1.44 -8.22
C LEU A 33 7.81 -2.67 -8.08
N LEU A 34 6.53 -2.48 -7.76
CA LEU A 34 5.53 -3.55 -7.71
C LEU A 34 5.24 -4.15 -9.09
N ASP A 35 5.39 -3.38 -10.16
CA ASP A 35 5.17 -3.85 -11.53
C ASP A 35 6.34 -4.69 -12.08
N LEU A 36 7.48 -4.71 -11.39
CA LEU A 36 8.60 -5.55 -11.79
C LEU A 36 8.19 -7.04 -11.78
N PRO A 37 8.53 -7.80 -12.84
CA PRO A 37 8.14 -9.20 -12.97
C PRO A 37 8.87 -10.09 -11.96
N SER A 38 10.16 -9.82 -11.73
CA SER A 38 11.03 -10.61 -10.84
C SER A 38 11.90 -9.69 -9.97
N PRO A 39 11.31 -8.96 -8.99
CA PRO A 39 12.08 -8.10 -8.10
C PRO A 39 12.97 -8.93 -7.18
N SER A 40 14.19 -8.46 -6.93
CA SER A 40 15.06 -9.04 -5.90
C SER A 40 14.53 -8.76 -4.49
N LEU A 41 15.00 -9.51 -3.49
CA LEU A 41 14.58 -9.31 -2.08
C LEU A 41 14.81 -7.86 -1.62
N ASN A 42 15.95 -7.26 -1.96
CA ASN A 42 16.22 -5.85 -1.66
C ASN A 42 15.17 -4.90 -2.27
N VAL A 43 14.68 -5.20 -3.47
CA VAL A 43 13.63 -4.39 -4.11
C VAL A 43 12.31 -4.54 -3.34
N ILE A 44 11.97 -5.74 -2.88
CA ILE A 44 10.76 -6.00 -2.09
C ILE A 44 10.80 -5.25 -0.75
N GLU A 45 11.94 -5.27 -0.08
CA GLU A 45 12.16 -4.50 1.16
C GLU A 45 12.04 -2.99 0.90
N LYS A 46 12.60 -2.50 -0.20
CA LYS A 46 12.47 -1.10 -0.61
C LYS A 46 11.00 -0.71 -0.87
N ILE A 47 10.20 -1.59 -1.46
CA ILE A 47 8.75 -1.34 -1.61
C ILE A 47 8.12 -1.13 -0.22
N GLY A 48 8.43 -1.99 0.75
CA GLY A 48 7.91 -1.85 2.12
C GLY A 48 8.27 -0.51 2.77
N SER A 49 9.51 -0.03 2.60
CA SER A 49 9.94 1.26 3.16
C SER A 49 9.26 2.45 2.49
N CYS A 50 8.97 2.37 1.19
CA CYS A 50 8.20 3.37 0.45
C CYS A 50 6.72 3.43 0.86
N LEU A 51 6.19 2.38 1.47
CA LEU A 51 4.76 2.22 1.77
C LEU A 51 4.37 2.48 3.24
N ARG A 52 5.29 2.46 4.21
CA ARG A 52 4.92 2.73 5.61
C ARG A 52 4.92 4.22 5.94
N LYS A 53 6.12 4.81 6.12
CA LYS A 53 6.27 6.21 6.53
C LYS A 53 5.79 7.21 5.48
N PRO A 54 6.08 7.02 4.17
CA PRO A 54 5.66 7.99 3.16
C PRO A 54 4.15 8.04 2.93
N LEU A 55 3.38 7.04 3.38
CA LEU A 55 1.91 7.08 3.29
C LEU A 55 1.26 7.91 4.42
N LEU A 56 1.97 8.19 5.52
CA LEU A 56 1.41 8.93 6.66
C LEU A 56 0.85 10.31 6.30
N PRO A 57 1.59 11.19 5.60
CA PRO A 57 1.06 12.48 5.19
C PRO A 57 -0.14 12.35 4.24
N LEU A 58 -0.17 11.30 3.41
CA LEU A 58 -1.28 11.05 2.50
C LEU A 58 -2.57 10.64 3.23
N TYR A 59 -2.47 9.90 4.34
CA TYR A 59 -3.65 9.62 5.16
C TYR A 59 -4.20 10.87 5.83
N GLN A 60 -3.34 11.82 6.23
CA GLN A 60 -3.77 13.07 6.87
C GLN A 60 -4.48 14.00 5.90
N HIS A 61 -4.01 14.07 4.66
CA HIS A 61 -4.50 15.03 3.67
C HIS A 61 -5.56 14.46 2.71
N CYS A 62 -5.54 13.15 2.45
CA CYS A 62 -6.36 12.49 1.44
C CYS A 62 -6.79 11.10 1.92
N THR A 63 -7.32 11.00 3.16
CA THR A 63 -7.56 9.74 3.89
C THR A 63 -8.22 8.65 3.04
N ASN A 64 -9.37 8.96 2.42
CA ASN A 64 -10.10 7.99 1.61
C ASN A 64 -9.29 7.48 0.42
N LEU A 65 -8.57 8.36 -0.29
CA LEU A 65 -7.74 7.96 -1.43
C LEU A 65 -6.53 7.13 -0.99
N ALA A 66 -5.89 7.51 0.12
CA ALA A 66 -4.76 6.79 0.69
C ALA A 66 -5.17 5.40 1.17
N LEU A 67 -6.32 5.27 1.85
CA LEU A 67 -6.87 3.97 2.25
C LEU A 67 -7.24 3.10 1.03
N ARG A 68 -7.88 3.68 0.00
CA ARG A 68 -8.17 2.94 -1.24
C ARG A 68 -6.90 2.43 -1.93
N PHE A 69 -5.86 3.26 -1.98
CA PHE A 69 -4.55 2.85 -2.50
C PHE A 69 -3.94 1.69 -1.69
N CYS A 70 -4.04 1.75 -0.37
CA CYS A 70 -3.50 0.69 0.49
C CYS A 70 -4.28 -0.61 0.35
N SER A 71 -5.61 -0.56 0.29
CA SER A 71 -6.44 -1.74 0.01
C SER A 71 -6.08 -2.36 -1.35
N ALA A 72 -6.01 -1.56 -2.41
CA ALA A 72 -5.63 -2.04 -3.74
C ALA A 72 -4.23 -2.68 -3.74
N THR A 73 -3.28 -2.08 -3.03
CA THR A 73 -1.90 -2.57 -2.93
C THR A 73 -1.84 -3.88 -2.13
N LEU A 74 -2.56 -4.00 -1.02
CA LEU A 74 -2.67 -5.23 -0.24
C LEU A 74 -3.21 -6.38 -1.08
N ILE A 75 -4.32 -6.16 -1.79
CA ILE A 75 -4.94 -7.16 -2.67
C ILE A 75 -3.94 -7.55 -3.77
N CYS A 76 -3.26 -6.58 -4.36
CA CYS A 76 -2.27 -6.85 -5.41
C CYS A 76 -1.10 -7.69 -4.90
N ILE A 77 -0.55 -7.39 -3.72
CA ILE A 77 0.53 -8.19 -3.14
C ILE A 77 0.03 -9.60 -2.79
N SER A 78 -1.16 -9.73 -2.19
CA SER A 78 -1.74 -11.05 -1.85
C SER A 78 -1.91 -11.94 -3.09
N VAL A 79 -2.59 -11.42 -4.11
CA VAL A 79 -3.01 -12.22 -5.27
C VAL A 79 -1.89 -12.37 -6.28
N LYS A 80 -1.15 -11.30 -6.57
CA LYS A 80 -0.17 -11.30 -7.67
C LYS A 80 1.26 -11.62 -7.24
N LYS A 81 1.57 -11.60 -5.94
CA LYS A 81 2.94 -11.80 -5.45
C LYS A 81 3.05 -12.96 -4.46
N VAL A 82 2.28 -12.93 -3.35
CA VAL A 82 2.32 -13.96 -2.30
C VAL A 82 1.79 -15.31 -2.82
N GLN A 83 0.59 -15.34 -3.41
CA GLN A 83 0.01 -16.58 -3.93
C GLN A 83 0.91 -17.29 -4.95
N PRO A 84 1.46 -16.62 -5.99
CA PRO A 84 2.41 -17.26 -6.89
C PRO A 84 3.68 -17.77 -6.20
N ALA A 85 4.24 -17.00 -5.26
CA ALA A 85 5.43 -17.42 -4.51
C ALA A 85 5.17 -18.67 -3.65
N LEU A 86 3.97 -18.80 -3.08
CA LEU A 86 3.54 -20.00 -2.35
C LEU A 86 3.44 -21.23 -3.27
N LEU A 87 2.88 -21.08 -4.47
CA LEU A 87 2.72 -22.17 -5.44
C LEU A 87 4.07 -22.76 -5.86
N VAL A 88 5.12 -21.93 -5.95
CA VAL A 88 6.48 -22.37 -6.29
C VAL A 88 7.36 -22.63 -5.05
N GLN A 89 6.77 -22.62 -3.85
CA GLN A 89 7.45 -22.88 -2.57
C GLN A 89 8.66 -21.97 -2.30
N ALA A 90 8.64 -20.74 -2.83
CA ALA A 90 9.69 -19.76 -2.62
C ALA A 90 9.53 -19.05 -1.27
N ASN A 91 9.82 -19.75 -0.17
CA ASN A 91 9.58 -19.29 1.20
C ASN A 91 10.20 -17.91 1.52
N SER A 92 11.38 -17.61 0.98
CA SER A 92 12.03 -16.30 1.16
C SER A 92 11.24 -15.16 0.50
N LEU A 93 10.69 -15.39 -0.69
CA LEU A 93 9.83 -14.42 -1.38
C LEU A 93 8.50 -14.25 -0.66
N VAL A 94 7.91 -15.34 -0.16
CA VAL A 94 6.68 -15.28 0.64
C VAL A 94 6.89 -14.42 1.88
N ALA A 95 7.95 -14.67 2.65
CA ALA A 95 8.28 -13.91 3.84
C ALA A 95 8.52 -12.42 3.53
N ALA A 96 9.26 -12.12 2.45
CA ALA A 96 9.52 -10.74 2.04
C ALA A 96 8.23 -10.00 1.65
N TRP A 97 7.35 -10.62 0.85
CA TRP A 97 6.09 -10.00 0.46
C TRP A 97 5.13 -9.82 1.63
N GLN A 98 5.06 -10.78 2.55
CA GLN A 98 4.28 -10.65 3.78
C GLN A 98 4.83 -9.53 4.67
N ALA A 99 6.15 -9.36 4.76
CA ALA A 99 6.75 -8.24 5.46
C ALA A 99 6.36 -6.89 4.82
N THR A 100 6.28 -6.80 3.49
CA THR A 100 5.75 -5.62 2.79
C THR A 100 4.29 -5.35 3.15
N GLN A 101 3.44 -6.38 3.23
CA GLN A 101 2.04 -6.23 3.66
C GLN A 101 1.94 -5.73 5.10
N THR A 102 2.76 -6.29 6.00
CA THR A 102 2.85 -5.84 7.39
C THR A 102 3.27 -4.38 7.47
N ALA A 103 4.28 -3.95 6.69
CA ALA A 103 4.71 -2.55 6.67
C ALA A 103 3.58 -1.59 6.23
N LEU A 104 2.81 -1.99 5.20
CA LEU A 104 1.67 -1.22 4.70
C LEU A 104 0.55 -1.11 5.75
N LEU A 105 0.19 -2.23 6.39
CA LEU A 105 -0.81 -2.25 7.48
C LEU A 105 -0.35 -1.47 8.70
N SER A 106 0.92 -1.58 9.08
CA SER A 106 1.47 -0.78 10.16
C SER A 106 1.40 0.71 9.86
N GLY A 107 1.56 1.14 8.60
CA GLY A 107 1.37 2.55 8.23
C GLY A 107 -0.07 3.04 8.44
N VAL A 108 -1.06 2.17 8.24
CA VAL A 108 -2.48 2.46 8.55
C VAL A 108 -2.68 2.57 10.07
N LEU A 109 -2.11 1.64 10.84
CA LEU A 109 -2.18 1.66 12.30
C LEU A 109 -1.50 2.90 12.89
N ASP A 110 -0.29 3.24 12.39
CA ASP A 110 0.44 4.46 12.78
C ASP A 110 -0.43 5.72 12.56
N PHE A 111 -1.28 5.74 11.52
CA PHE A 111 -2.22 6.84 11.27
C PHE A 111 -3.40 6.86 12.27
N ILE A 112 -3.98 5.69 12.56
CA ILE A 112 -5.11 5.55 13.50
C ILE A 112 -4.71 5.94 14.91
N GLU A 113 -3.54 5.46 15.37
CA GLU A 113 -3.00 5.79 16.69
C GLU A 113 -2.81 7.30 16.88
N ARG A 114 -2.43 8.01 15.80
CA ARG A 114 -2.28 9.47 15.79
C ARG A 114 -3.62 10.21 15.69
N ASN A 115 -4.72 9.55 15.33
CA ASN A 115 -6.03 10.16 15.08
C ASN A 115 -7.19 9.28 15.61
N PRO A 116 -7.33 9.11 16.94
CA PRO A 116 -8.23 8.12 17.54
C PRO A 116 -9.73 8.33 17.24
N THR A 117 -10.16 9.53 16.86
CA THR A 117 -11.52 9.83 16.40
C THR A 117 -11.85 9.30 15.00
N SER A 118 -10.85 8.81 14.26
CA SER A 118 -11.01 8.25 12.91
C SER A 118 -11.48 6.78 12.92
N CYS A 119 -11.71 6.17 14.09
CA CYS A 119 -12.07 4.75 14.24
C CYS A 119 -13.36 4.34 13.49
N SER A 120 -14.28 5.28 13.23
CA SER A 120 -15.48 5.03 12.41
C SER A 120 -15.17 4.71 10.94
N PHE A 121 -13.99 5.09 10.43
CA PHE A 121 -13.57 4.80 9.05
C PHE A 121 -13.04 3.37 8.84
N LEU A 122 -12.58 2.69 9.89
CA LEU A 122 -12.10 1.31 9.78
C LEU A 122 -13.22 0.32 9.44
N GLY A 123 -14.46 0.60 9.87
CA GLY A 123 -15.63 -0.18 9.48
C GLY A 123 -15.86 -0.17 7.96
N LEU A 124 -15.67 0.99 7.32
CA LEU A 124 -15.75 1.14 5.85
C LEU A 124 -14.56 0.48 5.14
N PHE A 125 -13.35 0.59 5.69
CA PHE A 125 -12.17 -0.07 5.13
C PHE A 125 -12.29 -1.61 5.19
N ALA A 126 -12.77 -2.15 6.30
CA ALA A 126 -13.01 -3.58 6.47
C ALA A 126 -14.11 -4.10 5.53
N GLN A 127 -15.19 -3.32 5.32
CA GLN A 127 -16.23 -3.65 4.34
C GLN A 127 -15.68 -3.67 2.90
N HIS A 128 -14.81 -2.72 2.53
CA HIS A 128 -14.22 -2.69 1.19
C HIS A 128 -13.26 -3.86 0.93
N LEU A 129 -12.63 -4.40 1.98
CA LEU A 129 -11.81 -5.62 1.89
C LEU A 129 -12.66 -6.91 1.78
N THR A 130 -13.91 -6.89 2.24
CA THR A 130 -14.80 -8.07 2.17
C THR A 130 -15.55 -8.19 0.84
N VAL A 131 -15.74 -7.10 0.10
CA VAL A 131 -16.49 -7.08 -1.18
C VAL A 131 -15.71 -7.69 -2.36
N HIS A 132 -14.40 -7.88 -2.23
CA HIS A 132 -13.56 -8.48 -3.28
C HIS A 132 -13.22 -9.97 -3.05
N ARG A 133 -14.03 -10.69 -2.26
CA ARG A 133 -13.93 -12.14 -2.09
C ARG A 133 -14.74 -12.91 -3.12
#